data_AF-A0A9W5V2M4-F1
#
_entry.id   AF-A0A9W5V2M4-F1
#
_cell.length_a   1.000
_cell.length_b   1.000
_cell.length_c   1.000
_cell.angle_alpha   90.00
_cell.angle_beta   90.00
_cell.angle_gamma   90.00
#
_symmetry.space_group_name_H-M   'P 1'
#
loop_
_entity.id
_entity.type
_entity.pdbx_description
1 polymer ?
#
loop_
_entity_poly.entity_id
_entity_poly.type
_entity_poly.pdbx_seq_one_letter_code
_entity_poly.pdbx_strand_id
1 'polypeptide(L)' 'MRWKREDAIFETVREAEVWADGFVNEMYGRVFDGYETPDYKIAYALSFFLAQNQDFIPH' A
#
# COMPACT_ATOMS: atom_id res chain seq x y z
N MET A 1 13.07 -10.16 -4.09
CA MET A 1 12.05 -9.31 -3.49
C MET A 1 10.70 -9.71 -4.04
N ARG A 2 9.71 -9.96 -3.19
CA ARG A 2 8.37 -10.40 -3.59
C ARG A 2 7.46 -9.19 -3.68
N TRP A 3 7.26 -8.68 -4.89
CA TRP A 3 6.40 -7.52 -5.15
C TRP A 3 4.99 -8.01 -5.47
N LYS A 4 3.99 -7.42 -4.84
CA LYS A 4 2.59 -7.64 -5.20
C LYS A 4 2.20 -6.62 -6.26
N ARG A 5 1.53 -7.07 -7.32
CA ARG A 5 0.97 -6.22 -8.35
C ARG A 5 -0.52 -6.48 -8.46
N GLU A 6 -1.30 -5.41 -8.37
CA GLU A 6 -2.75 -5.43 -8.59
C GLU A 6 -3.14 -4.24 -9.46
N ASP A 7 -3.98 -4.50 -10.46
CA ASP A 7 -4.46 -3.50 -11.41
C ASP A 7 -5.82 -2.90 -10.98
N ALA A 8 -6.14 -2.98 -9.68
CA ALA A 8 -7.33 -2.36 -9.12
C ALA A 8 -7.23 -0.83 -9.23
N ILE A 9 -8.30 -0.21 -9.74
CA ILE A 9 -8.47 1.24 -9.79
C ILE A 9 -9.69 1.59 -8.95
N PHE A 10 -9.49 2.46 -7.97
CA PHE A 10 -10.57 3.02 -7.17
C PHE A 10 -11.09 4.30 -7.80
N GLU A 11 -12.37 4.61 -7.59
CA GLU A 11 -12.96 5.85 -8.09
C GLU A 11 -12.56 7.03 -7.20
N THR A 12 -12.46 6.79 -5.89
CA THR A 12 -12.18 7.85 -4.91
C THR A 12 -10.94 7.59 -4.08
N VAL A 13 -10.36 8.67 -3.53
CA VAL A 13 -9.26 8.56 -2.56
C VAL A 13 -9.71 7.81 -1.30
N ARG A 14 -10.95 8.05 -0.87
CA ARG A 14 -11.51 7.42 0.33
C ARG A 14 -11.58 5.91 0.21
N GLU A 15 -11.97 5.38 -0.95
CA GLU A 15 -11.98 3.94 -1.19
C GLU A 15 -10.57 3.35 -1.15
N ALA A 16 -9.59 4.02 -1.77
CA ALA A 16 -8.20 3.60 -1.75
C ALA A 16 -7.61 3.60 -0.33
N GLU A 17 -7.95 4.60 0.50
CA GLU A 17 -7.54 4.64 1.92
C GLU A 17 -8.10 3.46 2.71
N VAL A 18 -9.40 3.17 2.59
CA VAL A 18 -10.04 2.06 3.30
C VAL A 18 -9.43 0.72 2.90
N TRP A 19 -9.14 0.56 1.61
CA TRP A 19 -8.47 -0.63 1.11
C TRP A 19 -7.02 -0.74 1.64
N ALA A 20 -6.26 0.37 1.59
CA ALA A 20 -4.86 0.41 2.00
C ALA A 20 -4.70 0.11 3.50
N ASP A 21 -5.58 0.63 4.36
CA ASP A 21 -5.59 0.35 5.80
C ASP A 21 -5.68 -1.16 6.10
N GLY A 22 -6.48 -1.90 5.32
CA GLY A 22 -6.55 -3.36 5.39
C GLY A 22 -5.29 -4.06 4.89
N PHE A 23 -4.67 -3.54 3.81
CA PHE A 23 -3.51 -4.16 3.16
C PHE A 23 -2.19 -3.96 3.93
N VAL A 24 -2.06 -2.85 4.66
CA VAL A 24 -0.84 -2.49 5.40
C VAL A 24 -0.41 -3.58 6.39
N ASN A 25 -1.35 -4.33 6.98
CA ASN A 25 -1.04 -5.46 7.85
C ASN A 25 -0.27 -6.59 7.14
N GLU A 26 -0.56 -6.84 5.86
CA GLU A 26 0.19 -7.82 5.05
C GLU A 26 1.63 -7.34 4.80
N MET A 27 1.82 -6.04 4.61
CA MET A 27 3.13 -5.43 4.44
C MET A 27 3.96 -5.43 5.73
N TYR A 28 3.34 -5.12 6.88
CA TYR A 28 4.00 -5.25 8.19
C TYR A 28 4.38 -6.69 8.51
N GLY A 29 3.56 -7.66 8.08
CA GLY A 29 3.89 -9.08 8.14
C GLY A 29 5.04 -9.52 7.22
N ARG A 30 5.63 -8.59 6.44
CA ARG A 30 6.67 -8.83 5.43
C ARG A 30 6.28 -9.92 4.44
N VAL A 31 4.99 -10.03 4.14
CA VAL A 31 4.45 -10.96 3.14
C VAL A 31 4.90 -10.54 1.73
N PHE A 32 5.09 -9.23 1.55
CA PHE A 32 5.59 -8.61 0.33
C PHE A 32 6.61 -7.52 0.69
N ASP A 33 7.62 -7.36 -0.17
CA ASP A 33 8.67 -6.33 -0.01
C ASP A 33 8.28 -4.99 -0.64
N GLY A 34 7.20 -4.98 -1.44
CA GLY A 34 6.75 -3.81 -2.19
C GLY A 34 5.42 -4.07 -2.89
N TYR A 35 4.78 -2.99 -3.33
CA TYR A 35 3.48 -3.01 -4.00
C TYR A 35 3.51 -2.11 -5.24
N GLU A 36 3.19 -2.69 -6.41
CA GLU A 36 3.09 -1.99 -7.69
C GLU A 36 1.62 -1.81 -8.07
N THR A 37 1.23 -0.58 -8.43
CA THR A 37 -0.14 -0.27 -8.83
C THR A 37 -0.19 0.87 -9.85
N PRO A 38 -1.12 0.80 -10.83
CA PRO A 38 -1.42 1.93 -11.71
C PRO A 38 -2.27 3.02 -11.03
N ASP A 39 -2.86 2.75 -9.86
CA ASP A 39 -3.67 3.72 -9.14
C ASP A 39 -2.83 4.60 -8.20
N TYR A 40 -2.63 5.85 -8.60
CA TYR A 40 -1.90 6.83 -7.80
C TYR A 40 -2.52 7.08 -6.41
N LYS A 41 -3.83 6.82 -6.23
CA LYS A 41 -4.52 6.99 -4.93
C LYS A 41 -4.11 5.91 -3.95
N ILE A 42 -3.97 4.67 -4.41
CA ILE A 42 -3.43 3.57 -3.59
C ILE A 42 -1.97 3.85 -3.25
N ALA A 43 -1.16 4.25 -4.24
CA ALA A 43 0.25 4.56 -4.03
C ALA A 43 0.43 5.65 -2.96
N TYR A 44 -0.37 6.73 -3.02
CA TYR A 44 -0.43 7.78 -2.01
C TYR A 44 -0.83 7.23 -0.63
N ALA A 45 -1.95 6.51 -0.52
CA ALA A 45 -2.47 6.02 0.75
C ALA A 45 -1.50 5.05 1.44
N LEU A 46 -0.96 4.08 0.70
CA LEU A 46 0.02 3.14 1.23
C LEU A 46 1.30 3.84 1.68
N SER A 47 1.83 4.79 0.91
CA SER A 47 3.02 5.55 1.30
C SER A 47 2.81 6.27 2.64
N PHE A 48 1.62 6.88 2.82
CA PHE A 48 1.28 7.56 4.05
C PHE A 48 1.18 6.61 5.23
N PHE A 49 0.43 5.50 5.10
CA PHE A 49 0.23 4.55 6.19
C PHE A 49 1.52 3.83 6.59
N LEU A 50 2.31 3.39 5.61
CA LEU A 50 3.57 2.69 5.89
C LEU A 50 4.58 3.60 6.58
N ALA A 51 4.63 4.88 6.22
CA ALA A 51 5.50 5.86 6.88
C ALA A 51 5.13 6.13 8.35
N GLN A 52 3.92 5.78 8.80
CA GLN A 52 3.56 5.88 10.22
C GLN A 52 4.27 4.83 11.08
N ASN A 53 4.70 3.71 10.48
CA ASN A 53 5.50 2.72 11.15
C ASN A 53 6.98 3.03 10.94
N GLN A 54 7.66 3.50 11.99
CA GLN A 54 9.06 3.92 11.94
C GLN A 54 10.04 2.77 11.62
N ASP A 55 9.61 1.52 11.78
CA ASP A 55 10.39 0.35 11.38
C ASP A 55 10.27 0.04 9.88
N PHE A 56 9.37 0.72 9.17
CA PHE A 56 9.17 0.57 7.74
C PHE A 56 9.92 1.66 6.98
N ILE A 57 10.97 1.26 6.25
CA ILE A 57 11.72 2.14 5.36
C ILE A 57 11.17 1.95 3.95
N PRO A 58 10.38 2.89 3.38
CA PRO A 58 10.00 2.80 1.98
C PRO A 58 11.27 2.85 1.11
N HIS A 59 11.40 1.89 0.19
CA HIS A 59 12.53 1.75 -0.73
C HIS A 59 12.14 2.23 -2.13
#